data_AF-A0A081NHV7-F1
#
_entry.id   AF-A0A081NHV7-F1
#
_cell.length_a   1.000
_cell.length_b   1.000
_cell.length_c   1.000
_cell.angle_alpha   90.00
_cell.angle_beta   90.00
_cell.angle_gamma   90.00
#
_symmetry.space_group_name_H-M   'P 1'
#
loop_
_entity.id
_entity.type
_entity.pdbx_description
1 polymer ?
#
loop_
_entity_poly.entity_id
_entity_poly.type
_entity_poly.pdbx_seq_one_letter_code
_entity_poly.pdbx_strand_id
1 'polypeptide(L)'
;MLLMPSAVITTAQASDKYEKLANMCSACHGQDGSNAFNTIPDLKWQNREYLISQLHAFKSGKRQDITMTKVAQLLSEEDMLRLADHFYAGKKDSSE
;
A
#
# COMPACT_ATOMS: atom_id res chain seq x y z
N MET A 1 -9.10 3.86 39.64
CA MET A 1 -9.75 3.36 38.40
C MET A 1 -9.65 4.45 37.34
N LEU A 2 -8.58 4.44 36.54
CA LEU A 2 -8.39 5.37 35.43
C LEU A 2 -9.16 4.81 34.23
N LEU A 3 -10.28 5.45 33.89
CA LEU A 3 -11.02 5.19 32.66
C LEU A 3 -10.15 5.65 31.48
N MET A 4 -9.48 4.70 30.81
CA MET A 4 -8.82 4.98 29.53
C MET A 4 -9.92 5.21 28.49
N PRO A 5 -9.95 6.35 27.79
CA PRO A 5 -10.94 6.59 26.75
C PRO A 5 -10.71 5.60 25.61
N SER A 6 -11.73 4.78 25.31
CA SER A 6 -11.76 3.97 24.10
C SER A 6 -11.70 4.90 22.89
N ALA A 7 -10.56 4.92 22.21
CA ALA A 7 -10.39 5.68 20.98
C ALA A 7 -11.30 5.06 19.90
N VAL A 8 -12.46 5.67 19.69
CA VAL A 8 -13.32 5.36 18.55
C VAL A 8 -12.59 5.87 17.32
N ILE A 9 -11.99 4.96 16.55
CA ILE A 9 -11.38 5.30 15.27
C ILE A 9 -12.52 5.70 14.33
N THR A 10 -12.70 7.01 14.14
CA THR A 10 -13.67 7.55 13.18
C THR A 10 -13.23 7.24 11.75
N THR A 11 -14.20 7.07 10.85
CA THR A 11 -13.98 6.76 9.43
C THR A 11 -13.10 7.80 8.72
N ALA A 12 -13.20 9.08 9.12
CA ALA A 12 -12.37 10.17 8.60
C ALA A 12 -10.87 9.97 8.91
N GLN A 13 -10.52 9.41 10.07
CA GLN A 13 -9.12 9.21 10.45
C GLN A 13 -8.50 8.01 9.73
N ALA A 14 -9.32 7.00 9.39
CA ALA A 14 -8.93 5.85 8.59
C ALA A 14 -8.71 6.23 7.10
N SER A 15 -9.50 7.16 6.53
CA SER A 15 -9.23 7.70 5.20
C SER A 15 -7.92 8.50 5.18
N ASP A 16 -7.69 9.39 6.16
CA ASP A 16 -6.48 10.22 6.21
C ASP A 16 -5.20 9.39 6.32
N LYS A 17 -5.22 8.30 7.10
CA LYS A 17 -4.09 7.36 7.19
C LYS A 17 -3.84 6.69 5.84
N TYR A 18 -4.88 6.18 5.19
CA TYR A 18 -4.75 5.48 3.93
C TYR A 18 -4.23 6.40 2.82
N GLU A 19 -4.74 7.63 2.70
CA GLU A 19 -4.26 8.59 1.68
C GLU A 19 -2.77 8.89 1.85
N LYS A 20 -2.29 9.00 3.10
CA LYS A 20 -0.85 9.17 3.37
C LYS A 20 -0.06 7.95 2.92
N LEU A 21 -0.54 6.74 3.18
CA LEU A 21 0.12 5.51 2.74
C LEU A 21 0.16 5.40 1.21
N ALA A 22 -0.96 5.66 0.52
CA ALA A 22 -1.03 5.64 -0.93
C ALA A 22 -0.02 6.64 -1.53
N ASN A 23 0.01 7.88 -1.03
CA ASN A 23 0.97 8.89 -1.46
C ASN A 23 2.44 8.48 -1.22
N MET A 24 2.74 7.79 -0.11
CA MET A 24 4.07 7.25 0.15
C MET A 24 4.47 6.17 -0.88
N CYS A 25 3.53 5.31 -1.27
CA CYS A 25 3.77 4.31 -2.31
C CYS A 25 4.00 4.98 -3.68
N SER A 26 3.15 5.95 -4.02
CA SER A 26 3.22 6.69 -5.28
C SER A 26 4.48 7.52 -5.44
N ALA A 27 5.10 7.95 -4.34
CA ALA A 27 6.37 8.69 -4.37
C ALA A 27 7.52 7.89 -5.02
N CYS A 28 7.47 6.56 -4.95
CA CYS A 28 8.46 5.69 -5.60
C CYS A 28 7.89 4.98 -6.83
N HIS A 29 6.67 4.44 -6.72
CA HIS A 29 6.08 3.59 -7.76
C HIS A 29 5.28 4.36 -8.81
N GLY A 30 5.14 5.68 -8.67
CA GLY A 30 4.36 6.52 -9.56
C GLY A 30 2.90 6.65 -9.14
N GLN A 31 2.25 7.74 -9.57
CA GLN A 31 0.90 8.10 -9.13
C GLN A 31 -0.16 7.06 -9.49
N ASP A 32 -0.02 6.44 -10.66
CA ASP A 32 -0.85 5.33 -11.13
C ASP A 32 -0.15 3.96 -10.97
N GLY A 33 1.01 3.94 -10.31
CA GLY A 33 1.87 2.76 -10.23
C GLY A 33 2.80 2.56 -11.43
N SER A 34 2.92 3.53 -12.35
CA SER A 34 3.92 3.51 -13.43
C SER A 34 5.02 4.53 -13.19
N ASN A 35 6.28 4.13 -13.36
CA ASN A 35 7.42 5.00 -13.15
C ASN A 35 8.50 4.80 -14.25
N ALA A 36 9.37 5.80 -14.42
CA ALA A 36 10.43 5.76 -15.44
C ALA A 36 11.75 5.15 -14.93
N PHE A 37 11.81 4.70 -13.67
CA PHE A 37 13.03 4.16 -13.08
C PHE A 37 13.13 2.65 -13.29
N ASN A 38 14.18 2.19 -13.95
CA ASN A 38 14.38 0.75 -14.22
C ASN A 38 14.55 -0.11 -12.96
N THR A 39 14.86 0.49 -11.81
CA THR A 39 15.12 -0.21 -10.55
C THR A 39 13.90 -0.27 -9.63
N ILE A 40 12.86 0.52 -9.90
CA ILE A 40 11.62 0.51 -9.11
C ILE A 40 10.54 -0.17 -9.97
N PRO A 41 9.96 -1.29 -9.53
CA PRO A 41 8.99 -2.00 -10.34
C PRO A 41 7.69 -1.21 -10.47
N ASP A 42 7.10 -1.28 -11.66
CA ASP A 42 5.73 -0.81 -11.90
C ASP A 42 4.73 -1.68 -11.14
N LEU A 43 3.79 -1.02 -10.46
CA LEU A 43 2.63 -1.63 -9.80
C LEU A 43 1.37 -1.54 -10.65
N LYS A 44 1.36 -0.62 -11.64
CA LYS A 44 0.25 -0.41 -12.57
C LYS A 44 -0.17 -1.75 -13.17
N TRP A 45 -1.44 -2.09 -13.03
CA TRP A 45 -2.10 -3.24 -13.69
C TRP A 45 -1.62 -4.61 -13.23
N GLN A 46 -0.81 -4.65 -12.18
CA GLN A 46 -0.44 -5.90 -11.55
C GLN A 46 -1.69 -6.57 -10.94
N ASN A 47 -1.69 -7.89 -10.92
CA ASN A 47 -2.76 -8.65 -10.27
C ASN A 47 -2.81 -8.31 -8.77
N ARG A 48 -4.04 -8.08 -8.26
CA ARG A 48 -4.29 -7.71 -6.88
C ARG A 48 -3.72 -8.73 -5.89
N GLU A 49 -4.00 -10.02 -6.11
CA GLU A 49 -3.55 -11.11 -5.25
C GLU A 49 -2.01 -11.22 -5.27
N TYR A 50 -1.40 -10.98 -6.42
CA TYR A 50 0.04 -10.90 -6.52
C TYR A 50 0.60 -9.76 -5.67
N LEU A 51 0.06 -8.54 -5.76
CA LEU A 51 0.51 -7.41 -4.94
C LEU A 51 0.44 -7.73 -3.44
N ILE A 52 -0.68 -8.29 -2.99
CA ILE A 52 -0.87 -8.74 -1.61
C ILE A 52 0.19 -9.78 -1.23
N SER A 53 0.40 -10.79 -2.06
CA SER A 53 1.41 -11.83 -1.81
C SER A 53 2.83 -11.29 -1.70
N GLN A 54 3.17 -10.26 -2.49
CA GLN A 54 4.49 -9.63 -2.44
C GLN A 54 4.68 -8.82 -1.17
N LEU A 55 3.68 -8.03 -0.76
CA LEU A 55 3.74 -7.29 0.50
C LEU A 55 3.89 -8.24 1.70
N HIS A 56 3.16 -9.36 1.70
CA HIS A 56 3.34 -10.44 2.69
C HIS A 56 4.73 -11.07 2.65
N ALA A 57 5.26 -11.33 1.45
CA ALA A 57 6.60 -11.88 1.30
C ALA A 57 7.68 -10.92 1.81
N PHE A 58 7.54 -9.61 1.57
CA PHE A 58 8.43 -8.59 2.12
C PHE A 58 8.32 -8.48 3.63
N LYS A 59 7.09 -8.45 4.17
CA LYS A 59 6.83 -8.34 5.61
C LYS A 59 7.39 -9.53 6.40
N SER A 60 7.24 -10.74 5.87
CA SER A 60 7.77 -11.98 6.46
C SER A 60 9.27 -12.17 6.23
N GLY A 61 9.89 -11.40 5.34
CA GLY A 61 11.29 -11.56 4.93
C GLY A 61 11.53 -12.71 3.94
N LYS A 62 10.48 -13.40 3.46
CA LYS A 62 10.57 -14.41 2.39
C LYS A 62 11.06 -13.80 1.07
N ARG A 63 10.69 -12.55 0.82
CA ARG A 63 11.27 -11.69 -0.22
C ARG A 63 12.01 -10.56 0.48
N GLN A 64 13.22 -10.26 0.03
CA GLN A 64 14.08 -9.26 0.67
C GLN A 64 14.35 -8.10 -0.27
N ASP A 65 14.18 -6.89 0.25
CA ASP A 65 14.64 -5.64 -0.33
C ASP A 65 14.85 -4.63 0.81
N ILE A 66 15.95 -3.86 0.78
CA ILE A 66 16.34 -2.98 1.89
C ILE A 66 15.23 -1.96 2.21
N THR A 67 14.50 -1.50 1.19
CA THR A 67 13.47 -0.48 1.31
C THR A 67 12.11 -1.15 1.55
N MET A 68 11.68 -2.03 0.65
CA MET A 68 10.33 -2.61 0.69
C MET A 68 10.11 -3.55 1.88
N THR A 69 11.13 -4.23 2.39
CA THR A 69 10.99 -5.01 3.63
C THR A 69 10.63 -4.10 4.81
N LYS A 70 11.28 -2.92 4.94
CA LYS A 70 10.97 -1.96 6.01
C LYS A 70 9.59 -1.32 5.82
N VAL A 71 9.23 -0.97 4.59
CA VAL A 71 7.90 -0.43 4.27
C VAL A 71 6.82 -1.43 4.63
N ALA A 72 6.94 -2.69 4.19
CA ALA A 72 5.93 -3.72 4.43
C ALA A 72 5.75 -4.06 5.91
N GLN A 73 6.79 -3.91 6.73
CA GLN A 73 6.69 -4.10 8.19
C GLN A 73 5.79 -3.07 8.88
N LEU A 74 5.58 -1.89 8.29
CA LEU A 74 4.71 -0.84 8.83
C LEU A 74 3.23 -1.03 8.47
N LEU A 75 2.93 -1.90 7.51
CA LEU A 75 1.58 -2.06 6.98
C LEU A 75 0.79 -3.07 7.82
N SER A 76 -0.47 -2.75 8.13
CA SER A 76 -1.44 -3.74 8.60
C SER A 76 -1.98 -4.58 7.44
N GLU A 77 -2.72 -5.66 7.73
CA GLU A 77 -3.40 -6.44 6.69
C GLU A 77 -4.34 -5.58 5.85
N GLU A 78 -5.14 -4.75 6.51
CA GLU A 78 -6.09 -3.87 5.85
C GLU A 78 -5.37 -2.86 4.93
N ASP A 79 -4.24 -2.31 5.36
CA ASP A 79 -3.45 -1.40 4.52
C ASP A 79 -2.96 -2.12 3.25
N MET A 80 -2.45 -3.35 3.38
CA MET A 80 -1.96 -4.14 2.24
C MET A 80 -3.08 -4.45 1.23
N LEU A 81 -4.27 -4.80 1.71
CA LEU A 81 -5.43 -5.04 0.85
C LEU A 81 -5.84 -3.76 0.10
N ARG A 82 -5.98 -2.63 0.81
CA ARG A 82 -6.41 -1.35 0.22
C ARG A 82 -5.39 -0.82 -0.80
N LEU A 83 -4.10 -0.92 -0.51
CA LEU A 83 -3.04 -0.53 -1.44
C LEU A 83 -3.01 -1.42 -2.68
N ALA A 84 -3.22 -2.74 -2.53
CA ALA A 84 -3.33 -3.64 -3.67
C ALA A 84 -4.56 -3.31 -4.54
N ASP A 85 -5.69 -2.99 -3.92
CA ASP A 85 -6.88 -2.51 -4.62
C ASP A 85 -6.60 -1.21 -5.40
N HIS A 86 -5.89 -0.25 -4.80
CA HIS A 86 -5.54 1.01 -5.44
C HIS A 86 -4.76 0.83 -6.75
N PHE A 87 -3.63 0.11 -6.71
CA PHE A 87 -2.77 -0.06 -7.88
C PHE A 87 -3.30 -1.09 -8.90
N TYR A 88 -4.19 -1.99 -8.45
CA TYR A 88 -5.00 -2.81 -9.35
C TYR A 88 -6.06 -1.98 -10.09
N ALA A 89 -6.71 -1.05 -9.37
CA ALA A 89 -7.82 -0.24 -9.86
C ALA A 89 -7.41 0.88 -10.83
N GLY A 90 -6.13 1.23 -10.95
CA GLY A 90 -5.57 2.05 -12.05
C GLY A 90 -5.80 1.50 -13.47
N LYS A 91 -6.67 0.48 -13.60
CA LYS A 91 -7.33 0.00 -14.81
C LYS A 91 -8.63 0.74 -15.16
N LYS A 92 -9.25 1.51 -14.26
CA LYS A 92 -10.64 2.02 -14.48
C LYS A 92 -10.73 3.47 -14.95
N ASP A 93 -9.62 4.18 -14.98
CA ASP A 93 -9.55 5.64 -15.10
C ASP A 93 -8.74 6.10 -16.33
N SER A 94 -8.31 5.18 -17.20
CA SER A 94 -7.74 5.52 -18.52
C SER A 94 -8.69 5.33 -19.70
N SER A 95 -9.98 5.10 -19.45
CA SER A 95 -11.01 5.07 -20.48
C SER A 95 -12.37 5.45 -19.91
N GLU A 96 -12.56 6.72 -19.58
CA GLU A 96 -13.85 7.40 -19.71
C GLU A 96 -13.60 8.90 -19.96
#